data_AF-A0A955Z6I6-F1
#
_entry.id   AF-A0A955Z6I6-F1
#
_cell.length_a   1.000
_cell.length_b   1.000
_cell.length_c   1.000
_cell.angle_alpha   90.00
_cell.angle_beta   90.00
_cell.angle_gamma   90.00
#
_symmetry.space_group_name_H-M   'P 1'
#
loop_
_entity.id
_entity.type
_entity.pdbx_description
1 polymer ?
#
loop_
_entity_poly.entity_id
_entity_poly.type
_entity_poly.pdbx_seq_one_letter_code
_entity_poly.pdbx_strand_id
1 'polypeptide(L)'
;MAEQKESSVLFSLKELMSLEEDRIQQEEDSRRQKEEAEIQARQEAERRAREAEEQRLQAEEQRRRQEEQRGREEQAKLEAIRQAEVERARLEAENQARLRAMQQQQEHERQLAAVSQDKKKKQLTYIVIGVVALLLVGGIGGGVAFKVNSDKQAAIQAEQTRQIEEQKAQLDKLMADLKEQNDTIARAQAEAARAGNEAERQAAQAKLLAAQEQQRKTQANIARVRGGAAGARPNTGGGTKPKPACTCQAGDPLCSCL
;
A
#
# COMPACT_ATOMS: atom_id res chain seq x y z
N MET A 1 -3.10 130.45 -63.67
CA MET A 1 -4.32 130.15 -62.89
C MET A 1 -5.29 129.19 -63.60
N ALA A 2 -5.11 128.87 -64.89
CA ALA A 2 -5.94 127.91 -65.62
C ALA A 2 -5.46 126.44 -65.44
N GLU A 3 -4.14 126.19 -65.42
CA GLU A 3 -3.58 124.84 -65.27
C GLU A 3 -3.93 124.13 -63.95
N GLN A 4 -4.20 124.86 -62.86
CA GLN A 4 -4.61 124.26 -61.58
C GLN A 4 -6.08 123.80 -61.55
N LYS A 5 -6.93 124.31 -62.47
CA LYS A 5 -8.35 123.90 -62.57
C LYS A 5 -8.53 122.71 -63.52
N GLU A 6 -7.65 122.56 -64.49
CA GLU A 6 -7.60 121.38 -65.35
C GLU A 6 -7.05 120.16 -64.60
N SER A 7 -6.13 120.37 -63.63
CA SER A 7 -5.67 119.30 -62.74
C SER A 7 -6.73 118.81 -61.74
N SER A 8 -7.68 119.65 -61.31
CA SER A 8 -8.72 119.23 -60.34
C SER A 8 -9.85 118.43 -60.98
N VAL A 9 -10.17 118.68 -62.26
CA VAL A 9 -11.18 117.90 -63.01
C VAL A 9 -10.63 116.52 -63.37
N LEU A 10 -9.38 116.44 -63.81
CA LEU A 10 -8.72 115.15 -64.09
C LEU A 10 -8.51 114.30 -62.83
N PHE A 11 -8.28 114.95 -61.68
CA PHE A 11 -8.22 114.27 -60.38
C PHE A 11 -9.58 113.68 -59.99
N SER A 12 -10.67 114.45 -60.12
CA SER A 12 -12.04 113.99 -59.81
C SER A 12 -12.50 112.84 -60.70
N LEU A 13 -12.16 112.85 -61.99
CA LEU A 13 -12.49 111.75 -62.90
C LEU A 13 -11.72 110.46 -62.55
N LYS A 14 -10.43 110.60 -62.18
CA LYS A 14 -9.60 109.47 -61.73
C LYS A 14 -10.12 108.87 -60.43
N GLU A 15 -10.55 109.71 -59.49
CA GLU A 15 -11.11 109.27 -58.21
C GLU A 15 -12.47 108.56 -58.38
N LEU A 16 -13.31 109.02 -59.31
CA LEU A 16 -14.55 108.33 -59.66
C LEU A 16 -14.30 106.98 -60.35
N MET A 17 -13.29 106.90 -61.23
CA MET A 17 -12.88 105.63 -61.83
C MET A 17 -12.34 104.65 -60.79
N SER A 18 -11.53 105.10 -59.82
CA SER A 18 -11.07 104.22 -58.74
C SER A 18 -12.21 103.76 -57.83
N LEU A 19 -13.22 104.60 -57.57
CA LEU A 19 -14.35 104.21 -56.73
C LEU A 19 -15.24 103.16 -57.40
N GLU A 20 -15.42 103.25 -58.73
CA GLU A 20 -16.15 102.25 -59.50
C GLU A 20 -15.35 100.95 -59.61
N GLU A 21 -14.02 101.04 -59.79
CA GLU A 21 -13.12 99.88 -59.80
C GLU A 21 -13.11 99.17 -58.42
N ASP A 22 -13.07 99.92 -57.31
CA ASP A 22 -13.21 99.38 -55.95
C ASP A 22 -14.57 98.71 -55.72
N ARG A 23 -15.67 99.27 -56.25
CA ARG A 23 -17.00 98.66 -56.15
C ARG A 23 -17.09 97.36 -56.93
N ILE A 24 -16.50 97.34 -58.14
CA ILE A 24 -16.43 96.13 -58.97
C ILE A 24 -15.59 95.06 -58.26
N GLN A 25 -14.43 95.41 -57.70
CA GLN A 25 -13.60 94.49 -56.92
C GLN A 25 -14.35 93.94 -55.71
N GLN A 26 -15.05 94.78 -54.94
CA GLN A 26 -15.84 94.34 -53.79
C GLN A 26 -17.01 93.41 -54.19
N GLU A 27 -17.69 93.69 -55.30
CA GLU A 27 -18.76 92.83 -55.80
C GLU A 27 -18.21 91.48 -56.29
N GLU A 28 -17.11 91.49 -57.05
CA GLU A 28 -16.43 90.26 -57.48
C GLU A 28 -15.94 89.43 -56.30
N ASP A 29 -15.29 90.04 -55.30
CA ASP A 29 -14.82 89.34 -54.11
C ASP A 29 -16.00 88.78 -53.29
N SER A 30 -17.10 89.53 -53.17
CA SER A 30 -18.32 89.03 -52.52
C SER A 30 -18.93 87.85 -53.28
N ARG A 31 -18.93 87.87 -54.61
CA ARG A 31 -19.40 86.74 -55.43
C ARG A 31 -18.48 85.54 -55.30
N ARG A 32 -17.16 85.73 -55.39
CA ARG A 32 -16.16 84.66 -55.19
C ARG A 32 -16.28 84.02 -53.82
N GLN A 33 -16.40 84.81 -52.75
CA GLN A 33 -16.59 84.29 -51.40
C GLN A 33 -17.89 83.48 -51.25
N LYS A 34 -19.00 83.92 -51.87
CA LYS A 34 -20.26 83.17 -51.85
C LYS A 34 -20.15 81.85 -52.61
N GLU A 35 -19.50 81.85 -53.77
CA GLU A 35 -19.28 80.63 -54.56
C GLU A 35 -18.36 79.65 -53.83
N GLU A 36 -17.27 80.13 -53.23
CA GLU A 36 -16.37 79.32 -52.41
C GLU A 36 -17.07 78.74 -51.18
N ALA A 37 -17.88 79.55 -50.48
CA ALA A 37 -18.66 79.09 -49.33
C ALA A 37 -19.72 78.04 -49.73
N GLU A 38 -20.36 78.20 -50.90
CA GLU A 38 -21.32 77.22 -51.41
C GLU A 38 -20.62 75.91 -51.80
N ILE A 39 -19.45 75.97 -52.45
CA ILE A 39 -18.67 74.78 -52.80
C ILE A 39 -18.19 74.06 -51.54
N GLN A 40 -17.68 74.79 -50.54
CA GLN A 40 -17.28 74.21 -49.26
C GLN A 40 -18.47 73.59 -48.52
N ALA A 41 -19.61 74.26 -48.47
CA ALA A 41 -20.82 73.72 -47.84
C ALA A 41 -21.30 72.43 -48.53
N ARG A 42 -21.23 72.36 -49.87
CA ARG A 42 -21.56 71.15 -50.64
C ARG A 42 -20.58 70.01 -50.35
N GLN A 43 -19.28 70.29 -50.33
CA GLN A 43 -18.25 69.28 -50.02
C GLN A 43 -18.37 68.76 -48.59
N GLU A 44 -18.63 69.62 -47.61
CA GLU A 44 -18.86 69.21 -46.23
C GLU A 44 -20.14 68.39 -46.07
N ALA A 45 -21.23 68.77 -46.75
CA ALA A 45 -22.47 68.01 -46.73
C ALA A 45 -22.27 66.61 -47.33
N GLU A 46 -21.55 66.51 -48.45
CA GLU A 46 -21.22 65.23 -49.07
C GLU A 46 -20.32 64.38 -48.17
N ARG A 47 -19.29 64.97 -47.55
CA ARG A 47 -18.44 64.27 -46.59
C ARG A 47 -19.23 63.74 -45.39
N ARG A 48 -20.10 64.58 -44.81
CA ARG A 48 -20.96 64.17 -43.69
C ARG A 48 -21.93 63.05 -44.10
N ALA A 49 -22.47 63.09 -45.32
CA ALA A 49 -23.32 62.03 -45.85
C ALA A 49 -22.55 60.70 -46.00
N ARG A 50 -21.34 60.73 -46.57
CA ARG A 50 -20.48 59.55 -46.71
C ARG A 50 -20.07 58.97 -45.35
N GLU A 51 -19.62 59.83 -44.43
CA GLU A 51 -19.23 59.43 -43.07
C GLU A 51 -20.43 58.80 -42.30
N ALA A 52 -21.65 59.34 -42.48
CA ALA A 52 -22.85 58.77 -41.88
C ALA A 52 -23.22 57.40 -42.48
N GLU A 53 -23.09 57.21 -43.80
CA GLU A 53 -23.32 55.92 -44.44
C GLU A 53 -22.29 54.87 -44.01
N GLU A 54 -21.00 55.24 -43.96
CA GLU A 54 -19.93 54.36 -43.47
C GLU A 54 -20.15 53.95 -42.01
N GLN A 55 -20.55 54.88 -41.15
CA GLN A 55 -20.89 54.57 -39.75
C GLN A 55 -22.08 53.62 -39.64
N ARG A 56 -23.11 53.79 -40.48
CA ARG A 56 -24.26 52.87 -40.50
C ARG A 56 -23.85 51.47 -40.95
N LEU A 57 -23.01 51.37 -41.99
CA LEU A 57 -22.51 50.10 -42.49
C LEU A 57 -21.63 49.39 -41.45
N GLN A 58 -20.73 50.12 -40.79
CA GLN A 58 -19.89 49.57 -39.72
C GLN A 58 -20.73 49.12 -38.52
N ALA A 59 -21.74 49.89 -38.12
CA ALA A 59 -22.65 49.50 -37.04
C ALA A 59 -23.43 48.23 -37.39
N GLU A 60 -23.94 48.10 -38.61
CA GLU A 60 -24.63 46.89 -39.06
C GLU A 60 -23.71 45.68 -39.11
N GLU A 61 -22.49 45.84 -39.65
CA GLU A 61 -21.51 44.77 -39.69
C GLU A 61 -21.09 44.32 -38.28
N GLN A 62 -20.87 45.26 -37.35
CA GLN A 62 -20.59 44.96 -35.96
C GLN A 62 -21.76 44.20 -35.30
N ARG A 63 -23.01 44.61 -35.56
CA ARG A 63 -24.19 43.87 -35.06
C ARG A 63 -24.23 42.45 -35.61
N ARG A 64 -24.00 42.27 -36.92
CA ARG A 64 -23.96 40.96 -37.56
C ARG A 64 -22.86 40.06 -36.98
N ARG A 65 -21.65 40.60 -36.79
CA ARG A 65 -20.53 39.87 -36.16
C ARG A 65 -20.85 39.48 -34.71
N GLN A 66 -21.49 40.36 -33.94
CA GLN A 66 -21.92 40.06 -32.57
C GLN A 66 -23.00 38.98 -32.52
N GLU A 67 -23.98 39.02 -33.42
CA GLU A 67 -25.02 38.00 -33.53
C GLU A 67 -24.43 36.63 -33.92
N GLU A 68 -23.47 36.61 -34.86
CA GLU A 68 -22.78 35.38 -35.23
C GLU A 68 -21.93 34.82 -34.08
N GLN A 69 -21.24 35.68 -33.32
CA GLN A 69 -20.51 35.27 -32.12
C GLN A 69 -21.43 34.70 -31.05
N ARG A 70 -22.56 35.37 -30.76
CA ARG A 70 -23.58 34.87 -29.82
C ARG A 70 -24.13 33.52 -30.27
N GLY A 71 -24.42 33.37 -31.57
CA GLY A 71 -24.88 32.10 -32.14
C GLY A 71 -23.85 30.97 -31.98
N ARG A 72 -22.57 31.25 -32.20
CA ARG A 72 -21.47 30.28 -31.98
C ARG A 72 -21.33 29.92 -30.50
N GLU A 73 -21.42 30.89 -29.60
CA GLU A 73 -21.36 30.65 -28.15
C GLU A 73 -22.55 29.83 -27.67
N GLU A 74 -23.76 30.11 -28.14
CA GLU A 74 -24.96 29.33 -27.81
C GLU A 74 -24.85 27.90 -28.34
N GLN A 75 -24.38 27.72 -29.57
CA GLN A 75 -24.12 26.38 -30.13
C GLN A 75 -23.09 25.62 -29.31
N ALA A 76 -21.96 26.24 -28.97
CA ALA A 76 -20.92 25.64 -28.14
C ALA A 76 -21.45 25.26 -26.74
N LYS A 77 -22.29 26.11 -26.13
CA LYS A 77 -22.94 25.81 -24.84
C LYS A 77 -23.90 24.62 -24.96
N LEU A 78 -24.72 24.56 -26.01
CA LEU A 78 -25.63 23.44 -26.24
C LEU A 78 -24.87 22.13 -26.49
N GLU A 79 -23.78 22.18 -27.26
CA GLU A 79 -22.91 21.02 -27.48
C GLU A 79 -22.24 20.55 -26.18
N ALA A 80 -21.73 21.48 -25.37
CA ALA A 80 -21.15 21.16 -24.07
C ALA A 80 -22.18 20.53 -23.12
N ILE A 81 -23.41 21.04 -23.09
CA ILE A 81 -24.51 20.45 -22.30
C ILE A 81 -24.82 19.03 -22.79
N ARG A 82 -24.97 18.83 -24.11
CA ARG A 82 -25.22 17.49 -24.68
C ARG A 82 -24.11 16.50 -24.34
N GLN A 83 -22.85 16.93 -24.42
CA GLN A 83 -21.71 16.08 -24.04
C GLN A 83 -21.74 15.75 -22.54
N ALA A 84 -22.00 16.73 -21.69
CA ALA A 84 -22.13 16.52 -20.25
C ALA A 84 -23.28 15.57 -19.89
N GLU A 85 -24.42 15.66 -20.59
CA GLU A 85 -25.54 14.73 -20.41
C GLU A 85 -25.19 13.29 -20.83
N VAL A 86 -24.51 13.13 -21.96
CA VAL A 86 -24.05 11.81 -22.43
C VAL A 86 -23.04 11.21 -21.45
N GLU A 87 -22.10 11.99 -20.94
CA GLU A 87 -21.13 11.53 -19.94
C GLU A 87 -21.80 11.16 -18.62
N ARG A 88 -22.76 11.96 -18.14
CA ARG A 88 -23.57 11.63 -16.97
C ARG A 88 -24.33 10.32 -17.17
N ALA A 89 -24.99 10.15 -18.31
CA ALA A 89 -25.71 8.91 -18.63
C ALA A 89 -24.78 7.69 -18.66
N ARG A 90 -23.57 7.83 -19.19
CA ARG A 90 -22.56 6.75 -19.17
C ARG A 90 -22.11 6.41 -17.76
N LEU A 91 -21.80 7.41 -16.93
CA LEU A 91 -21.39 7.19 -15.53
C LEU A 91 -22.52 6.57 -14.69
N GLU A 92 -23.76 7.01 -14.89
CA GLU A 92 -24.92 6.41 -14.22
C GLU A 92 -25.14 4.96 -14.64
N ALA A 93 -25.01 4.65 -15.94
CA ALA A 93 -25.10 3.28 -16.43
C ALA A 93 -23.98 2.38 -15.87
N GLU A 94 -22.74 2.88 -15.80
CA GLU A 94 -21.60 2.16 -15.22
C GLU A 94 -21.80 1.92 -13.73
N ASN A 95 -22.20 2.94 -12.97
CA ASN A 95 -22.48 2.83 -11.55
C ASN A 95 -23.63 1.84 -11.29
N GLN A 96 -24.70 1.88 -12.10
CA GLN A 96 -25.81 0.96 -11.97
C GLN A 96 -25.38 -0.48 -12.30
N ALA A 97 -24.57 -0.68 -13.34
CA ALA A 97 -24.01 -2.00 -13.67
C ALA A 97 -23.13 -2.53 -12.53
N ARG A 98 -22.29 -1.68 -11.94
CA ARG A 98 -21.44 -2.03 -10.79
C ARG A 98 -22.25 -2.40 -9.56
N LEU A 99 -23.32 -1.65 -9.25
CA LEU A 99 -24.25 -1.96 -8.16
C LEU A 99 -24.94 -3.30 -8.38
N ARG A 100 -25.44 -3.57 -9.59
CA ARG A 100 -26.05 -4.86 -9.93
C ARG A 100 -25.06 -6.02 -9.80
N ALA A 101 -23.81 -5.83 -10.24
CA ALA A 101 -22.77 -6.84 -10.09
C ALA A 101 -22.47 -7.15 -8.62
N MET A 102 -22.36 -6.13 -7.76
CA MET A 102 -22.18 -6.34 -6.33
C MET A 102 -23.40 -7.02 -5.67
N GLN A 103 -24.62 -6.65 -6.08
CA GLN A 103 -25.84 -7.29 -5.59
C GLN A 103 -25.88 -8.78 -5.95
N GLN A 104 -25.55 -9.13 -7.19
CA GLN A 104 -25.48 -10.53 -7.64
C GLN A 104 -24.43 -11.33 -6.84
N GLN A 105 -23.28 -10.73 -6.52
CA GLN A 105 -22.28 -11.39 -5.67
C GLN A 105 -22.81 -11.64 -4.25
N GLN A 106 -23.45 -10.64 -3.63
CA GLN A 106 -24.05 -10.80 -2.30
C GLN A 106 -25.17 -11.84 -2.29
N GLU A 107 -25.99 -11.90 -3.33
CA GLU A 107 -27.04 -12.92 -3.47
C GLU A 107 -26.43 -14.32 -3.59
N HIS A 108 -25.37 -14.49 -4.40
CA HIS A 108 -24.64 -15.75 -4.48
C HIS A 108 -24.03 -16.17 -3.14
N GLU A 109 -23.41 -15.24 -2.41
CA GLU A 109 -22.87 -15.51 -1.08
C GLU A 109 -23.97 -15.91 -0.10
N ARG A 110 -25.14 -15.25 -0.12
CA ARG A 110 -26.29 -15.62 0.71
C ARG A 110 -26.82 -17.00 0.38
N GLN A 111 -26.92 -17.35 -0.90
CA GLN A 111 -27.35 -18.69 -1.32
C GLN A 111 -26.35 -19.76 -0.90
N LEU A 112 -25.04 -19.51 -1.07
CA LEU A 112 -24.00 -20.41 -0.59
C LEU A 112 -24.01 -20.53 0.93
N ALA A 113 -24.24 -19.44 1.66
CA ALA A 113 -24.36 -19.44 3.11
C ALA A 113 -25.56 -20.28 3.56
N ALA A 114 -26.74 -20.09 2.96
CA ALA A 114 -27.95 -20.89 3.25
C ALA A 114 -27.71 -22.38 2.99
N VAL A 115 -27.17 -22.74 1.82
CA VAL A 115 -26.84 -24.14 1.47
C VAL A 115 -25.78 -24.70 2.42
N SER A 116 -24.79 -23.90 2.84
CA SER A 116 -23.75 -24.34 3.77
C SER A 116 -24.31 -24.58 5.19
N GLN A 117 -25.28 -23.78 5.64
CA GLN A 117 -25.93 -23.98 6.93
C GLN A 117 -26.79 -25.25 6.92
N ASP A 118 -27.51 -25.52 5.84
CA ASP A 118 -28.29 -26.75 5.70
C ASP A 118 -27.41 -28.00 5.61
N LYS A 119 -26.27 -27.91 4.90
CA LYS A 119 -25.27 -28.98 4.87
C LYS A 119 -24.65 -29.21 6.25
N LYS A 120 -24.32 -28.15 6.99
CA LYS A 120 -23.78 -28.27 8.35
C LYS A 120 -24.78 -28.91 9.31
N LYS A 121 -26.07 -28.55 9.23
CA LYS A 121 -27.12 -29.21 10.03
C LYS A 121 -27.21 -30.70 9.73
N LYS A 122 -27.26 -31.09 8.46
CA LYS A 122 -27.31 -32.51 8.07
C LYS A 122 -26.02 -33.25 8.45
N GLN A 123 -24.85 -32.66 8.24
CA GLN A 123 -23.56 -33.24 8.66
C GLN A 123 -23.48 -33.39 10.18
N LEU A 124 -23.94 -32.39 10.96
CA LEU A 124 -24.01 -32.48 12.41
C LEU A 124 -24.93 -33.63 12.84
N THR A 125 -26.11 -33.78 12.23
CA THR A 125 -26.99 -34.92 12.50
C THR A 125 -26.31 -36.26 12.21
N TYR A 126 -25.62 -36.39 11.07
CA TYR A 126 -24.88 -37.62 10.74
C TYR A 126 -23.69 -37.87 11.67
N ILE A 127 -22.94 -36.84 12.07
CA ILE A 127 -21.84 -36.96 13.02
C ILE A 127 -22.38 -37.39 14.39
N VAL A 128 -23.48 -36.80 14.87
CA VAL A 128 -24.11 -37.19 16.15
C VAL A 128 -24.56 -38.65 16.10
N ILE A 129 -25.22 -39.09 15.02
CA ILE A 129 -25.60 -40.50 14.84
C ILE A 129 -24.36 -41.40 14.82
N GLY A 130 -23.30 -41.00 14.11
CA GLY A 130 -22.04 -41.74 14.04
C GLY A 130 -21.36 -41.86 15.41
N VAL A 131 -21.31 -40.78 16.20
CA VAL A 131 -20.74 -40.77 17.55
C VAL A 131 -21.57 -41.64 18.50
N VAL A 132 -22.90 -41.57 18.44
CA VAL A 132 -23.78 -42.42 19.27
C VAL A 132 -23.60 -43.89 18.92
N ALA A 133 -23.55 -44.23 17.63
CA ALA A 133 -23.30 -45.60 17.18
C ALA A 133 -21.90 -46.10 17.61
N LEU A 134 -20.88 -45.25 17.49
CA LEU A 134 -19.52 -45.58 17.89
C LEU A 134 -19.36 -45.70 19.41
N LEU A 135 -20.08 -44.90 20.20
CA LEU A 135 -20.11 -45.04 21.66
C LEU A 135 -20.84 -46.32 22.09
N LEU A 136 -21.90 -46.73 21.39
CA LEU A 136 -22.58 -47.99 21.68
C LEU A 136 -21.70 -49.20 21.32
N VAL A 137 -21.12 -49.21 20.12
CA VAL A 137 -20.24 -50.30 19.67
C VAL A 137 -18.91 -50.30 20.44
N GLY A 138 -18.32 -49.13 20.66
CA GLY A 138 -17.09 -48.94 21.41
C GLY A 138 -17.25 -49.11 22.91
N GLY A 139 -18.42 -48.83 23.48
CA GLY A 139 -18.72 -49.12 24.89
C GLY A 139 -18.81 -50.62 25.16
N ILE A 140 -19.46 -51.36 24.26
CA ILE A 140 -19.56 -52.82 24.34
C ILE A 140 -18.20 -53.48 24.04
N GLY A 141 -17.47 -53.03 23.01
CA GLY A 141 -16.14 -53.56 22.66
C GLY A 141 -15.04 -53.15 23.66
N GLY A 142 -15.10 -51.92 24.17
CA GLY A 142 -14.16 -51.37 25.14
C GLY A 142 -14.28 -52.01 26.52
N GLY A 143 -15.49 -52.35 26.97
CA GLY A 143 -15.71 -53.07 28.23
C GLY A 143 -15.05 -54.45 28.27
N VAL A 144 -15.01 -55.16 27.13
CA VAL A 144 -14.36 -56.47 27.01
C VAL A 144 -12.84 -56.34 26.92
N ALA A 145 -12.33 -55.34 26.19
CA ALA A 145 -10.89 -55.11 26.05
C ALA A 145 -10.23 -54.58 27.34
N PHE A 146 -10.95 -53.77 28.14
CA PHE A 146 -10.43 -53.19 29.39
C PHE A 146 -10.13 -54.27 30.44
N LYS A 147 -10.95 -55.33 30.52
CA LYS A 147 -10.74 -56.45 31.45
C LYS A 147 -9.48 -57.26 31.13
N VAL A 148 -9.16 -57.45 29.84
CA VAL A 148 -7.98 -58.25 29.39
C VAL A 148 -6.67 -57.45 29.47
N ASN A 149 -6.74 -56.12 29.38
CA ASN A 149 -5.55 -55.27 29.42
C ASN A 149 -5.07 -54.93 30.84
N SER A 150 -5.97 -54.96 31.84
CA SER A 150 -5.63 -54.73 33.25
C SER A 150 -4.66 -55.79 33.81
N ASP A 151 -4.84 -57.06 33.42
CA ASP A 151 -3.99 -58.16 33.91
C ASP A 151 -2.57 -58.09 33.32
N LYS A 152 -2.42 -57.56 32.09
CA LYS A 152 -1.10 -57.39 31.44
C LYS A 152 -0.33 -56.20 32.01
N GLN A 153 -0.99 -55.12 32.43
CA GLN A 153 -0.33 -53.98 33.06
C GLN A 153 0.19 -54.31 34.47
N ALA A 154 -0.50 -55.17 35.23
CA ALA A 154 -0.04 -55.61 36.54
C ALA A 154 1.28 -56.41 36.46
N ALA A 155 1.44 -57.26 35.44
CA ALA A 155 2.68 -58.00 35.21
C ALA A 155 3.85 -57.08 34.81
N ILE A 156 3.60 -56.10 33.93
CA ILE A 156 4.63 -55.16 33.47
C ILE A 156 5.07 -54.22 34.61
N GLN A 157 4.14 -53.77 35.47
CA GLN A 157 4.50 -52.94 36.62
C GLN A 157 5.30 -53.71 37.68
N ALA A 158 5.03 -55.00 37.87
CA ALA A 158 5.80 -55.84 38.78
C ALA A 158 7.27 -55.98 38.32
N GLU A 159 7.50 -56.14 37.02
CA GLU A 159 8.86 -56.19 36.46
C GLU A 159 9.57 -54.83 36.53
N GLN A 160 8.88 -53.73 36.22
CA GLN A 160 9.44 -52.38 36.32
C GLN A 160 9.80 -52.01 37.76
N THR A 161 8.98 -52.40 38.73
CA THR A 161 9.24 -52.13 40.15
C THR A 161 10.49 -52.88 40.63
N ARG A 162 10.66 -54.15 40.24
CA ARG A 162 11.87 -54.93 40.55
C ARG A 162 13.14 -54.31 39.96
N GLN A 163 13.08 -53.86 38.70
CA GLN A 163 14.22 -53.19 38.07
C GLN A 163 14.56 -51.86 38.77
N ILE A 164 13.56 -51.10 39.20
CA ILE A 164 13.77 -49.83 39.91
C ILE A 164 14.38 -50.08 41.30
N GLU A 165 13.96 -51.12 42.01
CA GLU A 165 14.51 -51.47 43.33
C GLU A 165 15.97 -51.94 43.22
N GLU A 166 16.30 -52.77 42.23
CA GLU A 166 17.68 -53.21 41.97
C GLU A 166 18.58 -52.03 41.59
N GLN A 167 18.10 -51.12 40.73
CA GLN A 167 18.84 -49.91 40.36
C GLN A 167 19.04 -48.98 41.55
N LYS A 168 18.04 -48.81 42.42
CA LYS A 168 18.16 -48.03 43.65
C LYS A 168 19.19 -48.64 44.61
N ALA A 169 19.14 -49.96 44.83
CA ALA A 169 20.10 -50.65 45.69
C ALA A 169 21.55 -50.55 45.17
N GLN A 170 21.74 -50.58 43.84
CA GLN A 170 23.06 -50.35 43.23
C GLN A 170 23.52 -48.89 43.40
N LEU A 171 22.61 -47.93 43.24
CA LEU A 171 22.91 -46.51 43.41
C LEU A 171 23.28 -46.19 44.86
N ASP A 172 22.55 -46.75 45.83
CA ASP A 172 22.79 -46.54 47.26
C ASP A 172 24.16 -47.08 47.70
N LYS A 173 24.56 -48.25 47.18
CA LYS A 173 25.92 -48.80 47.42
C LYS A 173 27.00 -47.87 46.87
N LEU A 174 26.84 -47.39 45.64
CA LEU A 174 27.81 -46.47 45.03
C LEU A 174 27.85 -45.11 45.75
N MET A 175 26.72 -44.63 46.27
CA MET A 175 26.67 -43.42 47.08
C MET A 175 27.36 -43.60 48.44
N ALA A 176 27.21 -44.77 49.07
CA ALA A 176 27.92 -45.11 50.31
C ALA A 176 29.44 -45.14 50.09
N ASP A 177 29.91 -45.81 49.02
CA ASP A 177 31.34 -45.86 48.66
C ASP A 177 31.91 -44.47 48.39
N LEU A 178 31.14 -43.59 47.74
CA LEU A 178 31.57 -42.21 47.48
C LEU A 178 31.68 -41.40 48.78
N LYS A 179 30.77 -41.63 49.74
CA LYS A 179 30.80 -40.98 51.05
C LYS A 179 32.02 -41.42 51.85
N GLU A 180 32.31 -42.72 51.88
CA GLU A 180 33.50 -43.26 52.54
C GLU A 180 34.79 -42.69 51.91
N GLN A 181 34.87 -42.64 50.57
CA GLN A 181 36.00 -42.03 49.87
C GLN A 181 36.16 -40.54 50.21
N ASN A 182 35.06 -39.77 50.27
CA ASN A 182 35.13 -38.36 50.68
C ASN A 182 35.64 -38.19 52.11
N ASP A 183 35.21 -39.04 53.04
CA ASP A 183 35.70 -39.00 54.43
C ASP A 183 37.19 -39.35 54.52
N THR A 184 37.69 -40.30 53.70
CA THR A 184 39.13 -40.58 53.63
C THR A 184 39.94 -39.41 53.06
N ILE A 185 39.41 -38.71 52.04
CA ILE A 185 40.04 -37.52 51.48
C ILE A 185 40.08 -36.40 52.53
N ALA A 186 38.98 -36.15 53.24
CA ALA A 186 38.93 -35.13 54.28
C ALA A 186 39.95 -35.41 55.41
N ARG A 187 40.09 -36.68 55.83
CA ARG A 187 41.12 -37.08 56.80
C ARG A 187 42.53 -36.89 56.25
N ALA A 188 42.80 -37.32 55.01
CA ALA A 188 44.10 -37.14 54.36
C ALA A 188 44.46 -35.65 54.16
N GLN A 189 43.48 -34.78 53.88
CA GLN A 189 43.67 -33.32 53.80
C GLN A 189 44.00 -32.72 55.16
N ALA A 190 43.32 -33.16 56.22
CA ALA A 190 43.62 -32.73 57.59
C ALA A 190 45.02 -33.17 58.04
N GLU A 191 45.46 -34.37 57.66
CA GLU A 191 46.84 -34.84 57.87
C GLU A 191 47.86 -34.03 57.06
N ALA A 192 47.57 -33.72 55.79
CA ALA A 192 48.41 -32.88 54.94
C ALA A 192 48.58 -31.46 55.51
N ALA A 193 47.52 -30.89 56.08
CA ALA A 193 47.54 -29.56 56.69
C ALA A 193 48.32 -29.51 58.02
N ARG A 194 48.44 -30.65 58.72
CA ARG A 194 49.17 -30.77 60.00
C ARG A 194 50.64 -31.14 59.84
N ALA A 195 51.05 -31.60 58.65
CA ALA A 195 52.43 -31.98 58.35
C ALA A 195 53.38 -30.75 58.37
N GLY A 196 54.38 -30.81 59.25
CA GLY A 196 55.34 -29.72 59.49
C GLY A 196 56.52 -29.70 58.53
N ASN A 197 56.85 -30.84 57.91
CA ASN A 197 58.04 -31.00 57.07
C ASN A 197 57.69 -31.10 55.57
N GLU A 198 58.58 -30.62 54.71
CA GLU A 198 58.35 -30.54 53.25
C GLU A 198 58.20 -31.91 52.58
N ALA A 199 58.92 -32.93 53.07
CA ALA A 199 58.79 -34.32 52.62
C ALA A 199 57.41 -34.93 52.94
N GLU A 200 56.82 -34.60 54.10
CA GLU A 200 55.49 -35.09 54.49
C GLU A 200 54.38 -34.41 53.69
N ARG A 201 54.55 -33.12 53.34
CA ARG A 201 53.63 -32.40 52.46
C ARG A 201 53.60 -32.97 51.06
N GLN A 202 54.74 -33.36 50.50
CA GLN A 202 54.79 -34.00 49.18
C GLN A 202 54.13 -35.39 49.18
N ALA A 203 54.38 -36.20 50.21
CA ALA A 203 53.73 -37.51 50.36
C ALA A 203 52.21 -37.37 50.57
N ALA A 204 51.77 -36.37 51.32
CA ALA A 204 50.35 -36.10 51.52
C ALA A 204 49.66 -35.58 50.24
N GLN A 205 50.33 -34.72 49.46
CA GLN A 205 49.84 -34.28 48.15
C GLN A 205 49.69 -35.45 47.16
N ALA A 206 50.65 -36.39 47.13
CA ALA A 206 50.55 -37.58 46.29
C ALA A 206 49.35 -38.47 46.66
N LYS A 207 49.08 -38.65 47.97
CA LYS A 207 47.89 -39.37 48.46
C LYS A 207 46.59 -38.67 48.10
N LEU A 208 46.55 -37.34 48.14
CA LEU A 208 45.37 -36.57 47.74
C LEU A 208 45.08 -36.69 46.24
N LEU A 209 46.11 -36.65 45.39
CA LEU A 209 45.94 -36.85 43.95
C LEU A 209 45.45 -38.26 43.62
N ALA A 210 46.01 -39.29 44.26
CA ALA A 210 45.55 -40.67 44.08
C ALA A 210 44.09 -40.85 44.54
N ALA A 211 43.72 -40.27 45.68
CA ALA A 211 42.34 -40.33 46.18
C ALA A 211 41.36 -39.54 45.29
N GLN A 212 41.77 -38.40 44.72
CA GLN A 212 40.97 -37.67 43.74
C GLN A 212 40.76 -38.46 42.43
N GLU A 213 41.77 -39.18 41.96
CA GLU A 213 41.65 -40.03 40.77
C GLU A 213 40.67 -41.19 41.01
N GLN A 214 40.74 -41.79 42.20
CA GLN A 214 39.82 -42.86 42.61
C GLN A 214 38.38 -42.35 42.75
N GLN A 215 38.19 -41.14 43.28
CA GLN A 215 36.89 -40.47 43.32
C GLN A 215 36.34 -40.22 41.92
N ARG A 216 37.17 -39.76 40.97
CA ARG A 216 36.74 -39.56 39.57
C ARG A 216 36.32 -40.87 38.90
N LYS A 217 37.01 -41.98 39.18
CA LYS A 217 36.63 -43.32 38.69
C LYS A 217 35.28 -43.76 39.28
N THR A 218 35.05 -43.56 40.57
CA THR A 218 33.77 -43.86 41.24
C THR A 218 32.62 -42.99 40.68
N GLN A 219 32.85 -41.68 40.49
CA GLN A 219 31.86 -40.78 39.88
C GLN A 219 31.55 -41.15 38.42
N ALA A 220 32.55 -41.57 37.64
CA ALA A 220 32.33 -42.06 36.28
C ALA A 220 31.48 -43.35 36.25
N ASN A 221 31.66 -44.24 37.21
CA ASN A 221 30.83 -45.45 37.36
C ASN A 221 29.39 -45.10 37.74
N ILE A 222 29.18 -44.15 38.67
CA ILE A 222 27.84 -43.62 39.00
C ILE A 222 27.16 -43.01 37.77
N ALA A 223 27.90 -42.23 36.98
CA ALA A 223 27.37 -41.63 35.75
C ALA A 223 26.98 -42.68 34.70
N ARG A 224 27.73 -43.78 34.59
CA ARG A 224 27.39 -44.90 33.69
C ARG A 224 26.12 -45.64 34.11
N VAL A 225 25.97 -45.94 35.40
CA VAL A 225 24.76 -46.61 35.92
C VAL A 225 23.53 -45.71 35.77
N ARG A 226 23.67 -44.41 36.06
CA ARG A 226 22.59 -43.43 35.89
C ARG A 226 22.26 -43.15 34.41
N GLY A 227 23.25 -43.19 33.53
CA GLY A 227 23.10 -43.03 32.08
C GLY A 227 22.51 -44.26 31.39
N GLY A 228 22.79 -45.46 31.89
CA GLY A 228 22.20 -46.71 31.40
C GLY A 228 20.69 -46.84 31.67
N ALA A 229 20.17 -46.17 32.70
CA ALA A 229 18.74 -46.12 33.01
C ALA A 229 17.95 -45.11 32.15
N ALA A 230 18.64 -44.28 31.36
CA ALA A 230 18.04 -43.28 30.47
C ALA A 230 18.47 -43.53 29.01
N GLY A 231 18.18 -44.72 28.47
CA GLY A 231 18.75 -45.16 27.20
C GLY A 231 17.89 -46.10 26.35
N ALA A 232 16.62 -45.77 26.13
CA ALA A 232 15.86 -46.27 24.98
C ALA A 232 14.82 -45.24 24.51
N ARG A 233 15.29 -44.04 24.14
CA ARG A 233 14.53 -43.21 23.19
C ARG A 233 14.98 -43.63 21.80
N PRO A 234 14.09 -44.16 20.93
CA PRO A 234 14.45 -44.34 19.55
C PRO A 234 14.81 -42.97 19.01
N ASN A 235 16.00 -42.89 18.42
CA ASN A 235 16.44 -41.75 17.65
C ASN A 235 15.49 -41.64 16.45
N THR A 236 14.36 -40.94 16.60
CA THR A 236 13.60 -40.39 15.47
C THR A 236 14.42 -39.22 14.94
N GLY A 237 15.60 -39.54 14.40
CA GLY A 237 16.32 -38.65 13.52
C GLY A 237 15.40 -38.39 12.35
N GLY A 238 15.04 -37.11 12.17
CA GLY A 238 14.30 -36.65 11.01
C GLY A 238 15.02 -37.15 9.77
N GLY A 239 14.40 -38.11 9.10
CA GLY A 239 14.81 -38.54 7.78
C GLY A 239 14.66 -37.34 6.85
N THR A 240 15.78 -36.70 6.55
CA THR A 240 15.94 -35.92 5.33
C THR A 240 15.63 -36.86 4.17
N LYS A 241 14.41 -36.76 3.66
CA LYS A 241 14.09 -37.30 2.34
C LYS A 241 15.13 -36.75 1.37
N PRO A 242 15.82 -37.56 0.55
CA PRO A 242 16.67 -37.03 -0.48
C PRO A 242 15.81 -36.18 -1.41
N LYS A 243 16.18 -34.90 -1.60
CA LYS A 243 15.56 -34.06 -2.63
C LYS A 243 15.73 -34.78 -3.98
N PRO A 244 14.68 -34.91 -4.81
CA PRO A 244 14.82 -35.50 -6.13
C PRO A 244 15.82 -34.68 -6.95
N ALA A 245 16.68 -35.36 -7.73
CA ALA A 245 17.65 -34.71 -8.59
C ALA A 245 16.93 -33.79 -9.59
N CYS A 246 17.18 -32.47 -9.52
CA CYS A 246 16.57 -31.51 -10.44
C CYS A 246 17.16 -31.74 -11.85
N THR A 247 16.36 -32.28 -12.77
CA THR A 247 16.68 -32.44 -14.20
C THR A 247 16.30 -31.19 -14.99
N CYS A 248 16.72 -30.00 -14.54
CA CYS A 248 16.53 -28.73 -15.27
C CYS A 248 17.81 -28.41 -16.08
N GLN A 249 17.64 -27.99 -17.34
CA GLN A 249 18.73 -27.49 -18.19
C GLN A 249 19.03 -26.02 -17.82
N ALA A 250 20.29 -25.60 -17.85
CA ALA A 250 20.70 -24.29 -17.34
C ALA A 250 20.05 -23.13 -18.12
N GLY A 251 19.23 -22.32 -17.45
CA GLY A 251 18.66 -21.07 -17.99
C GLY A 251 17.15 -20.85 -17.82
N ASP A 252 16.42 -21.76 -17.18
CA ASP A 252 14.96 -21.63 -17.04
C ASP A 252 14.54 -20.82 -15.78
N PRO A 253 13.87 -19.65 -15.93
CA PRO A 253 13.49 -18.77 -14.82
C PRO A 253 12.29 -19.26 -13.97
N LEU A 254 11.73 -20.44 -14.26
CA LEU A 254 10.62 -21.02 -13.47
C LEU A 254 11.02 -22.23 -12.60
N CYS A 255 12.30 -22.63 -12.57
CA CYS A 255 12.77 -23.76 -11.76
C CYS A 255 13.16 -23.29 -10.34
N SER A 256 12.35 -23.62 -9.32
CA SER A 256 12.44 -23.14 -7.93
C SER A 256 13.36 -23.96 -7.00
N CYS A 257 14.38 -24.63 -7.54
CA CYS A 257 15.33 -25.47 -6.78
C CYS A 257 16.50 -24.67 -6.13
N LEU A 258 16.23 -23.61 -5.36
CA LEU A 258 17.20 -23.03 -4.40
C LEU A 258 16.96 -23.61 -2.99
#